data_AF-A0A9P3NY79-F1
#
_entry.id   AF-A0A9P3NY79-F1
#
_cell.length_a   1.000
_cell.length_b   1.000
_cell.length_c   1.000
_cell.angle_alpha   90.00
_cell.angle_beta   90.00
_cell.angle_gamma   90.00
#
_symmetry.space_group_name_H-M   'P 1'
#
loop_
_entity.id
_entity.type
_entity.pdbx_description
1 polymer ?
#
loop_
_entity_poly.entity_id
_entity_poly.type
_entity_poly.pdbx_seq_one_letter_code
_entity_poly.pdbx_strand_id
1 'polypeptide(L)'
;MNSFWKYYAGRETPPVPTIFVGGNHEASNYLWDLYFGGWAAPSIYFLGFAGVVRFGGLRIAGLSGIYKGHDYRLGHYERPPLNDSQLRSIYHVREYDVTRLASLASLPSPSASCSLPSSLPSSLPAPPIDVFLSHDWPRGVERHGDTASLLRTKPFFRGEVERNALGSPAGETLLHTLRPSYWFSAHLHVKFSAVVKHPAAAGGASSGGGGGGGVSLSSSAPGPSVTRFLALDKCLPGRQFLQVVDFPDISPSQGDAPVLEYDPQWLAVTRAYAPYLPLTHAGAFYPPGGVSVQPHLEWVTQRLSQQPNGSVIPTNFTPTAPPHDPDRLHARAPTTSSTVLNPQTATFLDLLDLPHSTFLRGGAPSPSPALPPAASPSTWNSDSCPPDTFEDPDSIPADGDGDGDAQDEGPRGSYWQNGHGGKGDEQGDEETRNNGAHACKAADPNEIDLGDDPDGEDDS
;
A
#
# COMPACT_ATOMS: atom_id res chain seq x y z
N MET A 1 15.24 -5.88 -12.64
CA MET A 1 14.89 -4.68 -11.85
C MET A 1 15.35 -3.43 -12.60
N ASN A 2 14.82 -2.24 -12.30
CA ASN A 2 15.14 -0.95 -12.95
C ASN A 2 14.62 -0.78 -14.40
N SER A 3 13.49 -1.39 -14.74
CA SER A 3 12.86 -1.27 -16.08
C SER A 3 11.71 -0.28 -16.16
N PHE A 4 11.25 0.30 -15.04
CA PHE A 4 10.05 1.17 -15.00
C PHE A 4 10.11 2.32 -16.00
N TRP A 5 11.30 2.91 -16.20
CA TRP A 5 11.50 4.02 -17.13
C TRP A 5 11.08 3.70 -18.58
N LYS A 6 11.12 2.43 -18.98
CA LYS A 6 10.68 2.00 -20.32
C LYS A 6 9.18 2.18 -20.49
N TYR A 7 8.39 1.84 -19.47
CA TYR A 7 6.95 2.05 -19.47
C TYR A 7 6.61 3.55 -19.38
N TYR A 8 7.32 4.28 -18.52
CA TYR A 8 7.18 5.73 -18.40
C TYR A 8 7.46 6.45 -19.72
N ALA A 9 8.48 6.01 -20.47
CA ALA A 9 8.84 6.54 -21.78
C ALA A 9 7.97 6.01 -22.94
N GLY A 10 7.02 5.10 -22.68
CA GLY A 10 6.20 4.46 -23.71
C GLY A 10 6.97 3.49 -24.64
N ARG A 11 8.15 3.00 -24.22
CA ARG A 11 8.94 2.00 -24.95
C ARG A 11 8.42 0.58 -24.74
N GLU A 12 7.76 0.33 -23.61
CA GLU A 12 7.09 -0.93 -23.30
C GLU A 12 5.67 -0.64 -22.80
N THR A 13 4.76 -1.60 -22.99
CA THR A 13 3.36 -1.52 -22.53
C THR A 13 3.11 -2.66 -21.56
N PRO A 14 2.53 -2.40 -20.37
CA PRO A 14 2.20 -3.49 -19.46
C PRO A 14 1.12 -4.38 -20.08
N PRO A 15 1.21 -5.72 -19.96
CA PRO A 15 0.25 -6.64 -20.58
C PRO A 15 -1.13 -6.62 -19.89
N VAL A 16 -1.18 -6.13 -18.65
CA VAL A 16 -2.41 -6.00 -17.85
C VAL A 16 -2.42 -4.66 -17.12
N PRO A 17 -3.60 -4.07 -16.86
CA PRO A 17 -3.71 -2.94 -15.95
C PRO A 17 -3.07 -3.29 -14.60
N THR A 18 -2.20 -2.41 -14.11
CA THR A 18 -1.44 -2.66 -12.89
C THR A 18 -1.78 -1.59 -11.86
N ILE A 19 -2.33 -1.99 -10.71
CA ILE A 19 -2.56 -1.13 -9.55
C ILE A 19 -1.49 -1.48 -8.51
N PHE A 20 -0.82 -0.49 -7.94
CA PHE A 20 0.22 -0.73 -6.93
C PHE A 20 0.20 0.27 -5.76
N VAL A 21 0.76 -0.15 -4.64
CA VAL A 21 1.15 0.69 -3.49
C VAL A 21 2.67 0.74 -3.41
N GLY A 22 3.22 1.80 -2.83
CA GLY A 22 4.66 1.97 -2.70
C GLY A 22 5.23 1.16 -1.53
N GLY A 23 6.48 0.71 -1.66
CA GLY A 23 7.26 0.12 -0.58
C GLY A 23 8.34 1.07 -0.05
N ASN A 24 9.49 0.50 0.34
CA ASN A 24 10.68 1.25 0.79
C ASN A 24 11.67 1.57 -0.35
N HIS A 25 11.52 0.98 -1.53
CA HIS A 25 12.41 1.17 -2.69
C HIS A 25 11.69 1.86 -3.84
N GLU A 26 11.50 3.17 -3.70
CA GLU A 26 10.67 3.95 -4.62
C GLU A 26 11.39 5.18 -5.18
N ALA A 27 10.91 5.66 -6.34
CA ALA A 27 11.16 7.02 -6.76
C ALA A 27 10.23 7.97 -5.96
N SER A 28 10.51 8.15 -4.66
CA SER A 28 9.57 8.77 -3.72
C SER A 28 9.22 10.22 -4.06
N ASN A 29 10.13 10.96 -4.69
CA ASN A 29 9.83 12.29 -5.22
C ASN A 29 8.75 12.25 -6.31
N TYR A 30 8.80 11.25 -7.20
CA TYR A 30 7.81 11.07 -8.25
C TYR A 30 6.48 10.56 -7.70
N LEU A 31 6.50 9.63 -6.74
CA LEU A 31 5.27 9.15 -6.09
C LEU A 31 4.62 10.23 -5.22
N TRP A 32 5.39 11.16 -4.65
CA TRP A 32 4.85 12.31 -3.92
C TRP A 32 3.98 13.21 -4.81
N ASP A 33 4.39 13.42 -6.06
CA ASP A 33 3.59 14.16 -7.04
C ASP A 33 2.22 13.51 -7.33
N LEU A 34 2.09 12.21 -7.02
CA LEU A 34 0.90 11.39 -7.13
C LEU A 34 0.36 10.97 -5.74
N TYR A 35 0.51 11.82 -4.71
CA TYR A 35 0.10 11.53 -3.33
C TYR A 35 -1.34 11.01 -3.19
N PHE A 36 -2.28 11.58 -3.96
CA PHE A 36 -3.70 11.17 -3.98
C PHE A 36 -4.01 10.00 -4.91
N GLY A 37 -2.99 9.39 -5.52
CA GLY A 37 -3.11 8.40 -6.57
C GLY A 37 -3.12 8.98 -7.98
N GLY A 38 -2.75 8.17 -8.96
CA GLY A 38 -2.71 8.57 -10.36
C GLY A 38 -1.92 7.60 -11.23
N TRP A 39 -1.96 7.81 -12.54
CA TRP A 39 -1.19 7.01 -13.49
C TRP A 39 0.30 7.36 -13.36
N ALA A 40 1.09 6.40 -12.89
CA ALA A 40 2.55 6.50 -12.83
C ALA A 40 3.19 6.26 -14.22
N ALA A 41 2.49 5.50 -15.07
CA ALA A 41 2.77 5.31 -16.49
C ALA A 41 1.46 4.89 -17.17
N PRO A 42 1.38 4.83 -18.51
CA PRO A 42 0.20 4.29 -19.18
C PRO A 42 -0.15 2.90 -18.64
N SER A 43 -1.40 2.71 -18.19
CA SER A 43 -1.93 1.46 -17.61
C SER A 43 -1.26 0.99 -16.30
N ILE A 44 -0.45 1.83 -15.65
CA ILE A 44 0.15 1.58 -14.33
C ILE A 44 -0.34 2.67 -13.37
N TYR A 45 -1.23 2.31 -12.44
CA TYR A 45 -1.88 3.21 -11.50
C TYR A 45 -1.28 3.06 -10.09
N PHE A 46 -0.72 4.15 -9.57
CA PHE A 46 -0.33 4.25 -8.17
C PHE A 46 -1.56 4.61 -7.34
N LEU A 47 -1.83 3.85 -6.28
CA LEU A 47 -2.99 4.08 -5.42
C LEU A 47 -2.86 5.33 -4.54
N GLY A 48 -1.66 5.90 -4.45
CA GLY A 48 -1.34 7.01 -3.55
C GLY A 48 -0.70 6.54 -2.25
N PHE A 49 -0.42 7.48 -1.35
CA PHE A 49 0.12 7.15 -0.03
C PHE A 49 -0.89 6.36 0.82
N ALA A 50 -2.16 6.68 0.64
CA ALA A 50 -3.31 5.85 0.96
C ALA A 50 -4.37 6.08 -0.11
N GLY A 51 -5.17 5.06 -0.43
CA GLY A 51 -6.20 5.19 -1.45
C GLY A 51 -7.23 4.08 -1.44
N VAL A 52 -8.39 4.37 -2.04
CA VAL A 52 -9.39 3.35 -2.40
C VAL A 52 -9.92 3.63 -3.81
N VAL A 53 -9.96 2.60 -4.63
CA VAL A 53 -10.50 2.62 -6.00
C VAL A 53 -11.44 1.45 -6.19
N ARG A 54 -12.23 1.50 -7.27
CA ARG A 54 -13.05 0.38 -7.73
C ARG A 54 -12.56 -0.10 -9.08
N PHE A 55 -12.50 -1.41 -9.27
CA PHE A 55 -12.07 -2.02 -10.53
C PHE A 55 -12.79 -3.35 -10.74
N GLY A 56 -13.57 -3.47 -11.81
CA GLY A 56 -14.25 -4.73 -12.15
C GLY A 56 -15.15 -5.27 -11.03
N GLY A 57 -15.83 -4.38 -10.29
CA GLY A 57 -16.69 -4.75 -9.15
C GLY A 57 -15.96 -4.87 -7.81
N LEU A 58 -14.63 -4.99 -7.80
CA LEU A 58 -13.82 -4.99 -6.58
C LEU A 58 -13.68 -3.58 -6.01
N ARG A 59 -13.73 -3.46 -4.68
CA ARG A 59 -13.29 -2.30 -3.92
C ARG A 59 -11.91 -2.55 -3.33
N ILE A 60 -10.91 -1.85 -3.85
CA ILE A 60 -9.49 -2.06 -3.55
C ILE A 60 -8.98 -0.88 -2.75
N ALA A 61 -8.59 -1.12 -1.50
CA ALA A 61 -7.91 -0.15 -0.64
C ALA A 61 -6.42 -0.45 -0.55
N GLY A 62 -5.62 0.54 -0.16
CA GLY A 62 -4.24 0.28 0.18
C GLY A 62 -3.54 1.40 0.91
N LEU A 63 -2.44 1.01 1.55
CA LEU A 63 -1.56 1.84 2.35
C LEU A 63 -0.12 1.62 1.86
N SER A 64 0.49 2.69 1.35
CA SER A 64 1.88 2.66 0.89
C SER A 64 2.86 2.85 2.05
N GLY A 65 4.04 2.28 1.91
CA GLY A 65 5.18 2.51 2.79
C GLY A 65 5.39 1.46 3.86
N ILE A 66 6.37 1.73 4.74
CA ILE A 66 6.73 0.90 5.89
C ILE A 66 6.52 1.62 7.21
N TYR A 67 6.26 0.89 8.28
CA TYR A 67 6.04 1.51 9.58
C TYR A 67 7.37 1.85 10.30
N LYS A 68 7.47 3.09 10.79
CA LYS A 68 8.49 3.51 11.76
C LYS A 68 7.86 4.34 12.87
N GLY A 69 8.02 3.89 14.12
CA GLY A 69 7.33 4.49 15.27
C GLY A 69 7.67 5.96 15.49
N HIS A 70 8.92 6.36 15.23
CA HIS A 70 9.39 7.74 15.41
C HIS A 70 8.84 8.73 14.38
N ASP A 71 8.46 8.27 13.19
CA ASP A 71 7.90 9.12 12.13
C ASP A 71 6.36 9.05 12.07
N TYR A 72 5.76 8.00 12.64
CA TYR A 72 4.33 7.70 12.48
C TYR A 72 3.41 8.88 12.84
N ARG A 73 3.71 9.62 13.92
CA ARG A 73 2.89 10.76 14.38
C ARG A 73 3.30 12.11 13.79
N LEU A 74 4.33 12.14 12.95
CA LEU A 74 4.75 13.38 12.27
C LEU A 74 3.84 13.64 11.07
N GLY A 75 3.95 14.83 10.47
CA GLY A 75 3.42 15.05 9.14
C GLY A 75 4.39 14.63 8.04
N HIS A 76 3.96 14.85 6.80
CA HIS A 76 4.80 14.74 5.60
C HIS A 76 5.55 16.06 5.38
N TYR A 77 6.68 16.21 6.06
CA TYR A 77 7.53 17.41 6.05
C TYR A 77 8.60 17.39 4.95
N GLU A 78 8.76 16.27 4.26
CA GLU A 78 9.80 16.02 3.26
C GLU A 78 9.61 16.91 2.03
N ARG A 79 10.65 17.61 1.61
CA ARG A 79 10.59 18.51 0.44
C ARG A 79 11.81 18.34 -0.45
N PRO A 80 11.65 18.27 -1.78
CA PRO A 80 12.76 18.30 -2.70
C PRO A 80 13.60 19.58 -2.55
N PRO A 81 14.95 19.50 -2.69
CA PRO A 81 15.73 18.29 -2.82
C PRO A 81 15.78 17.51 -1.49
N LEU A 82 15.46 16.21 -1.54
CA LEU A 82 15.44 15.33 -0.37
C LEU A 82 16.88 15.05 0.09
N ASN A 83 17.13 15.15 1.40
CA ASN A 83 18.36 14.64 2.01
C ASN A 83 18.24 13.14 2.37
N ASP A 84 19.35 12.51 2.78
CA ASP A 84 19.40 11.07 3.09
C ASP A 84 18.38 10.61 4.14
N SER A 85 18.06 11.47 5.11
CA SER A 85 17.03 11.15 6.11
C SER A 85 15.64 11.24 5.51
N GLN A 86 15.38 12.27 4.70
CA GLN A 86 14.09 12.47 4.03
C GLN A 86 13.82 11.42 2.95
N LEU A 87 14.87 10.92 2.28
CA LEU A 87 14.75 9.79 1.35
C LEU A 87 14.20 8.54 2.04
N ARG A 88 14.46 8.37 3.35
CA ARG A 88 13.90 7.29 4.16
C ARG A 88 12.52 7.63 4.72
N SER A 89 12.40 8.80 5.35
CA SER A 89 11.17 9.18 6.06
C SER A 89 9.97 9.37 5.15
N ILE A 90 10.17 9.74 3.88
CA ILE A 90 9.10 9.99 2.91
C ILE A 90 8.22 8.77 2.64
N TYR A 91 8.75 7.54 2.70
CA TYR A 91 7.95 6.32 2.50
C TYR A 91 7.51 5.70 3.84
N HIS A 92 7.77 6.33 4.98
CA HIS A 92 7.25 5.82 6.24
C HIS A 92 5.74 6.12 6.35
N VAL A 93 4.96 5.16 6.87
CA VAL A 93 3.53 5.32 7.10
C VAL A 93 3.27 6.46 8.10
N ARG A 94 2.24 7.28 7.85
CA ARG A 94 1.78 8.33 8.79
C ARG A 94 0.42 8.01 9.40
N GLU A 95 0.21 8.45 10.63
CA GLU A 95 -1.06 8.35 11.36
C GLU A 95 -2.21 9.03 10.59
N TYR A 96 -1.91 10.11 9.86
CA TYR A 96 -2.89 10.79 9.01
C TYR A 96 -3.51 9.86 7.95
N ASP A 97 -2.67 9.10 7.25
CA ASP A 97 -3.09 8.19 6.18
C ASP A 97 -3.90 7.01 6.75
N VAL A 98 -3.45 6.48 7.88
CA VAL A 98 -4.16 5.42 8.63
C VAL A 98 -5.51 5.90 9.15
N THR A 99 -5.58 7.10 9.74
CA THR A 99 -6.82 7.66 10.29
C THR A 99 -7.88 7.86 9.20
N ARG A 100 -7.46 8.33 8.03
CA ARG A 100 -8.34 8.46 6.86
C ARG A 100 -8.92 7.10 6.45
N LEU A 101 -8.08 6.10 6.26
CA LEU A 101 -8.53 4.76 5.90
C LEU A 101 -9.46 4.19 6.98
N ALA A 102 -9.09 4.28 8.26
CA ALA A 102 -9.90 3.81 9.38
C ALA A 102 -11.29 4.46 9.45
N SER A 103 -11.42 5.74 9.04
CA SER A 103 -12.70 6.45 9.05
C SER A 103 -13.76 5.82 8.14
N LEU A 104 -13.36 5.03 7.13
CA LEU A 104 -14.27 4.28 6.27
C LEU A 104 -15.12 3.29 7.06
N ALA A 105 -14.61 2.72 8.16
CA ALA A 105 -15.35 1.78 9.02
C ALA A 105 -16.54 2.42 9.74
N SER A 106 -16.54 3.74 9.90
CA SER A 106 -17.62 4.49 10.54
C SER A 106 -18.69 4.98 9.55
N LEU A 107 -18.42 4.88 8.25
CA LEU A 107 -19.39 5.23 7.23
C LEU A 107 -20.47 4.15 7.15
N PRO A 108 -21.70 4.53 6.78
CA PRO A 108 -22.78 3.58 6.60
C PRO A 108 -22.35 2.48 5.61
N SER A 109 -22.28 1.25 6.14
CA SER A 109 -22.01 0.01 5.41
C SER A 109 -23.32 -0.79 5.38
N PRO A 110 -23.63 -1.50 4.27
CA PRO A 110 -24.95 -2.05 4.01
C PRO A 110 -25.47 -2.95 5.14
N SER A 111 -26.71 -2.71 5.59
CA SER A 111 -27.42 -3.75 6.34
C SER A 111 -27.85 -4.83 5.33
N ALA A 112 -27.43 -6.07 5.60
CA ALA A 112 -27.91 -7.25 4.91
C ALA A 112 -29.35 -7.58 5.35
N SER A 113 -30.33 -6.75 4.97
CA SER A 113 -31.75 -7.14 4.82
C SER A 113 -32.57 -5.94 4.37
N CYS A 114 -32.90 -5.85 3.08
CA CYS A 114 -34.07 -5.10 2.62
C CYS A 114 -34.45 -5.62 1.22
N SER A 115 -35.24 -6.70 1.22
CA SER A 115 -36.04 -7.07 0.06
C SER A 115 -37.17 -6.04 -0.08
N LEU A 116 -37.24 -5.26 -1.15
CA LEU A 116 -38.47 -4.64 -1.69
C LEU A 116 -38.23 -4.12 -3.14
N PRO A 117 -39.28 -4.03 -3.99
CA PRO A 117 -39.16 -4.09 -5.44
C PRO A 117 -39.01 -2.73 -6.15
N SER A 118 -38.70 -2.87 -7.44
CA SER A 118 -38.38 -1.89 -8.47
C SER A 118 -39.25 -0.63 -8.54
N SER A 119 -38.61 0.54 -8.46
CA SER A 119 -38.63 1.57 -9.51
C SER A 119 -37.74 2.77 -9.11
N LEU A 120 -36.73 3.06 -9.94
CA LEU A 120 -35.71 4.13 -9.92
C LEU A 120 -34.47 3.92 -9.02
N PRO A 121 -33.24 4.20 -9.53
CA PRO A 121 -32.00 3.77 -8.89
C PRO A 121 -31.59 4.75 -7.79
N SER A 122 -31.96 4.44 -6.55
CA SER A 122 -31.42 5.08 -5.36
C SER A 122 -30.00 4.59 -5.10
N SER A 123 -29.01 5.49 -5.28
CA SER A 123 -27.66 5.47 -4.68
C SER A 123 -27.23 4.13 -4.06
N LEU A 124 -26.57 3.29 -4.84
CA LEU A 124 -26.05 2.01 -4.39
C LEU A 124 -25.04 2.23 -3.23
N PRO A 125 -25.22 1.58 -2.07
CA PRO A 125 -24.28 1.66 -0.95
C PRO A 125 -22.96 0.97 -1.29
N ALA A 126 -21.83 1.55 -0.90
CA ALA A 126 -20.52 0.96 -1.15
C ALA A 126 -20.30 -0.28 -0.23
N PRO A 127 -19.87 -1.42 -0.80
CA PRO A 127 -19.61 -2.66 -0.05
C PRO A 127 -18.39 -2.54 0.89
N PRO A 128 -18.20 -3.50 1.82
CA PRO A 128 -16.94 -3.64 2.57
C PRO A 128 -15.72 -3.65 1.62
N ILE A 129 -14.53 -3.38 2.16
CA ILE A 129 -13.31 -3.48 1.36
C ILE A 129 -13.08 -4.94 0.96
N ASP A 130 -13.00 -5.22 -0.33
CA ASP A 130 -12.76 -6.59 -0.81
C ASP A 130 -11.28 -6.94 -0.69
N VAL A 131 -10.43 -6.03 -1.15
CA VAL A 131 -8.98 -6.22 -1.20
C VAL A 131 -8.29 -5.05 -0.52
N PHE A 132 -7.39 -5.35 0.41
CA PHE A 132 -6.49 -4.37 1.00
C PHE A 132 -5.04 -4.68 0.63
N LEU A 133 -4.30 -3.68 0.16
CA LEU A 133 -2.88 -3.77 -0.21
C LEU A 133 -2.02 -3.02 0.79
N SER A 134 -0.95 -3.65 1.29
CA SER A 134 0.11 -2.96 2.03
C SER A 134 1.47 -3.52 1.66
N HIS A 135 2.55 -2.75 1.79
CA HIS A 135 3.89 -3.33 1.61
C HIS A 135 4.28 -4.17 2.83
N ASP A 136 4.27 -3.56 4.02
CA ASP A 136 4.49 -4.24 5.30
C ASP A 136 3.31 -5.14 5.68
N TRP A 137 3.61 -6.22 6.39
CA TRP A 137 2.59 -7.09 6.97
C TRP A 137 1.90 -6.40 8.14
N PRO A 138 0.60 -6.63 8.38
CA PRO A 138 -0.03 -6.30 9.66
C PRO A 138 0.70 -7.00 10.80
N ARG A 139 0.98 -6.28 11.88
CA ARG A 139 1.69 -6.87 13.02
C ARG A 139 0.92 -8.04 13.62
N GLY A 140 1.63 -9.13 13.90
CA GLY A 140 1.06 -10.33 14.53
C GLY A 140 0.27 -11.23 13.58
N VAL A 141 0.17 -10.91 12.29
CA VAL A 141 -0.56 -11.72 11.31
C VAL A 141 0.02 -13.13 11.16
N GLU A 142 1.31 -13.31 11.45
CA GLU A 142 1.99 -14.60 11.41
C GLU A 142 1.42 -15.62 12.40
N ARG A 143 0.77 -15.15 13.47
CA ARG A 143 0.12 -15.99 14.49
C ARG A 143 -1.17 -16.64 13.98
N HIS A 144 -1.66 -16.19 12.83
CA HIS A 144 -2.87 -16.69 12.19
C HIS A 144 -2.60 -17.68 11.04
N GLY A 145 -1.34 -18.10 10.87
CA GLY A 145 -0.89 -19.11 9.90
C GLY A 145 0.10 -20.09 10.51
N ASP A 146 0.91 -20.76 9.67
CA ASP A 146 1.96 -21.68 10.15
C ASP A 146 3.24 -20.91 10.54
N THR A 147 3.22 -20.31 11.73
CA THR A 147 4.37 -19.60 12.30
C THR A 147 5.59 -20.51 12.44
N ALA A 148 5.40 -21.81 12.70
CA ALA A 148 6.51 -22.74 12.85
C ALA A 148 7.25 -22.92 11.52
N SER A 149 6.53 -23.05 10.41
CA SER A 149 7.13 -23.07 9.06
C SER A 149 7.82 -21.77 8.71
N LEU A 150 7.19 -20.62 9.01
CA LEU A 150 7.81 -19.31 8.82
C LEU A 150 9.16 -19.22 9.55
N LEU A 151 9.23 -19.65 10.82
CA LEU A 151 10.45 -19.60 11.62
C LEU A 151 11.49 -20.66 11.23
N ARG A 152 11.11 -21.74 10.55
CA ARG A 152 12.08 -22.64 9.91
C ARG A 152 12.74 -21.97 8.70
N THR A 153 11.93 -21.31 7.87
CA THR A 153 12.40 -20.61 6.66
C THR A 153 13.17 -19.33 6.98
N LYS A 154 12.76 -18.60 8.02
CA LYS A 154 13.31 -17.30 8.44
C LYS A 154 13.54 -17.28 9.96
N PRO A 155 14.57 -17.99 10.47
CA PRO A 155 14.79 -18.12 11.93
C PRO A 155 15.01 -16.79 12.67
N PHE A 156 15.53 -15.77 11.97
CA PHE A 156 15.79 -14.45 12.54
C PHE A 156 14.52 -13.68 12.95
N PHE A 157 13.34 -14.04 12.42
CA PHE A 157 12.07 -13.47 12.89
C PHE A 157 11.67 -13.92 14.29
N ARG A 158 12.30 -14.96 14.85
CA ARG A 158 11.93 -15.55 16.15
C ARG A 158 11.80 -14.51 17.25
N GLY A 159 12.80 -13.64 17.40
CA GLY A 159 12.78 -12.63 18.46
C GLY A 159 11.65 -11.60 18.30
N GLU A 160 11.29 -11.23 17.07
CA GLU A 160 10.20 -10.29 16.80
C GLU A 160 8.83 -10.95 16.98
N VAL A 161 8.68 -12.20 16.53
CA VAL A 161 7.46 -12.99 16.76
C VAL A 161 7.22 -13.20 18.25
N GLU A 162 8.25 -13.53 19.03
CA GLU A 162 8.13 -13.70 20.49
C GLU A 162 7.72 -12.39 21.19
N ARG A 163 8.21 -11.24 20.72
CA ARG A 163 7.89 -9.91 21.27
C ARG A 163 6.64 -9.26 20.68
N ASN A 164 5.96 -9.90 19.73
CA ASN A 164 4.85 -9.32 18.96
C ASN A 164 5.23 -8.01 18.26
N ALA A 165 6.38 -7.99 17.60
CA ALA A 165 6.93 -6.82 16.92
C ALA A 165 7.08 -7.01 15.40
N LEU A 166 6.86 -8.23 14.87
CA LEU A 166 6.96 -8.49 13.43
C LEU A 166 5.80 -7.80 12.69
N GLY A 167 6.12 -6.88 11.78
CA GLY A 167 5.15 -6.15 10.96
C GLY A 167 4.70 -4.80 11.54
N SER A 168 3.69 -4.22 10.91
CA SER A 168 3.21 -2.86 11.10
C SER A 168 2.03 -2.78 12.09
N PRO A 169 2.17 -2.09 13.24
CA PRO A 169 1.05 -1.77 14.13
C PRO A 169 -0.06 -0.96 13.45
N ALA A 170 0.31 -0.11 12.49
CA ALA A 170 -0.65 0.63 11.66
C ALA A 170 -1.47 -0.31 10.76
N GLY A 171 -0.80 -1.28 10.14
CA GLY A 171 -1.46 -2.34 9.36
C GLY A 171 -2.39 -3.20 10.22
N GLU A 172 -1.95 -3.59 11.42
CA GLU A 172 -2.79 -4.33 12.39
C GLU A 172 -4.06 -3.55 12.74
N THR A 173 -3.93 -2.25 13.02
CA THR A 173 -5.08 -1.38 13.31
C THR A 173 -6.09 -1.42 12.17
N LEU A 174 -5.63 -1.19 10.93
CA LEU A 174 -6.52 -1.18 9.76
C LEU A 174 -7.12 -2.56 9.46
N LEU A 175 -6.38 -3.65 9.65
CA LEU A 175 -6.87 -5.01 9.46
C LEU A 175 -8.09 -5.30 10.35
N HIS A 176 -8.04 -4.90 11.62
CA HIS A 176 -9.14 -5.13 12.56
C HIS A 176 -10.27 -4.09 12.47
N THR A 177 -9.96 -2.87 12.03
CA THR A 177 -10.94 -1.81 11.82
C THR A 177 -11.74 -2.01 10.54
N LEU A 178 -11.09 -2.27 9.41
CA LEU A 178 -11.72 -2.36 8.09
C LEU A 178 -12.18 -3.77 7.73
N ARG A 179 -11.52 -4.80 8.30
CA ARG A 179 -11.85 -6.21 8.11
C ARG A 179 -12.04 -6.58 6.62
N PRO A 180 -11.07 -6.34 5.75
CA PRO A 180 -11.24 -6.62 4.33
C PRO A 180 -11.38 -8.12 4.07
N SER A 181 -12.00 -8.53 2.96
CA SER A 181 -12.09 -9.96 2.60
C SER A 181 -10.70 -10.57 2.36
N TYR A 182 -9.82 -9.82 1.71
CA TYR A 182 -8.44 -10.17 1.41
C TYR A 182 -7.47 -9.08 1.83
N TRP A 183 -6.31 -9.50 2.33
CA TRP A 183 -5.19 -8.61 2.62
C TRP A 183 -3.93 -9.15 1.94
N PHE A 184 -3.31 -8.35 1.07
CA PHE A 184 -2.10 -8.72 0.36
C PHE A 184 -0.90 -7.87 0.82
N SER A 185 0.22 -8.54 1.12
CA SER A 185 1.47 -7.89 1.53
C SER A 185 2.72 -8.45 0.86
N ALA A 186 3.86 -7.78 1.08
CA ALA A 186 5.15 -8.19 0.57
C ALA A 186 6.25 -7.93 1.63
N HIS A 187 7.34 -7.24 1.26
CA HIS A 187 8.44 -6.80 2.10
C HIS A 187 9.33 -7.88 2.74
N LEU A 188 8.78 -8.90 3.40
CA LEU A 188 9.54 -9.88 4.18
C LEU A 188 10.21 -10.99 3.35
N HIS A 189 10.09 -10.94 2.03
CA HIS A 189 10.72 -11.86 1.07
C HIS A 189 10.47 -13.34 1.42
N VAL A 190 9.18 -13.68 1.65
CA VAL A 190 8.69 -15.03 1.91
C VAL A 190 7.19 -15.10 1.60
N LYS A 191 6.76 -16.14 0.88
CA LYS A 191 5.32 -16.42 0.72
C LYS A 191 4.76 -16.95 2.04
N PHE A 192 3.65 -16.38 2.49
CA PHE A 192 2.99 -16.79 3.72
C PHE A 192 1.50 -16.53 3.63
N SER A 193 0.69 -17.48 4.11
CA SER A 193 -0.76 -17.37 4.14
C SER A 193 -1.28 -17.50 5.56
N ALA A 194 -2.28 -16.70 5.90
CA ALA A 194 -2.95 -16.74 7.20
C ALA A 194 -4.44 -16.45 7.08
N VAL A 195 -5.20 -16.91 8.07
CA VAL A 195 -6.65 -16.70 8.17
C VAL A 195 -6.96 -15.96 9.47
N VAL A 196 -7.23 -14.67 9.36
CA VAL A 196 -7.48 -13.80 10.50
C VAL A 196 -8.98 -13.80 10.80
N LYS A 197 -9.36 -14.37 11.94
CA LYS A 197 -10.75 -14.39 12.41
C LYS A 197 -11.04 -13.10 13.17
N HIS A 198 -12.12 -12.41 12.79
CA HIS A 198 -12.59 -11.21 13.46
C HIS A 198 -13.67 -11.56 14.49
N PRO A 199 -13.70 -10.89 15.65
CA PRO A 199 -14.78 -11.10 16.62
C PRO A 199 -16.12 -10.73 15.98
N ALA A 200 -17.11 -11.60 16.19
CA ALA A 200 -18.49 -11.34 15.80
C ALA A 200 -18.92 -9.98 16.37
N ALA A 201 -19.63 -9.18 15.58
CA ALA A 201 -20.28 -7.98 16.08
C ALA A 201 -21.15 -8.44 17.26
N ALA A 202 -20.79 -8.04 18.48
CA ALA A 202 -21.50 -8.47 19.68
C ALA A 202 -22.94 -7.96 19.57
N GLY A 203 -23.85 -8.83 19.13
CA GLY A 203 -25.27 -8.62 19.28
C GLY A 203 -25.54 -8.45 20.77
N GLY A 204 -26.17 -7.34 21.15
CA GLY A 204 -26.38 -6.95 22.53
C GLY A 204 -27.03 -8.06 23.34
N ALA A 205 -26.23 -8.82 24.09
CA ALA A 205 -26.71 -9.64 25.19
C ALA A 205 -26.59 -8.79 26.46
N SER A 206 -27.71 -8.23 26.87
CA SER A 206 -27.86 -7.64 28.20
C SER A 206 -27.62 -8.71 29.27
N SER A 207 -26.50 -8.61 29.99
CA SER A 207 -26.41 -9.13 31.36
C SER A 207 -25.42 -8.26 32.14
N GLY A 208 -25.84 -7.85 33.34
CA GLY A 208 -25.40 -6.60 33.97
C GLY A 208 -24.13 -6.67 34.83
N GLY A 209 -23.64 -5.46 35.14
CA GLY A 209 -22.99 -5.12 36.40
C GLY A 209 -21.46 -5.17 36.43
N GLY A 210 -20.83 -4.00 36.62
CA GLY A 210 -19.47 -3.88 37.16
C GLY A 210 -18.58 -2.88 36.41
N GLY A 211 -18.39 -1.68 36.99
CA GLY A 211 -17.66 -0.57 36.39
C GLY A 211 -16.15 -0.77 36.28
N GLY A 212 -15.58 -0.18 35.22
CA GLY A 212 -14.15 0.02 35.01
C GLY A 212 -13.95 0.83 33.72
N GLY A 213 -13.51 2.10 33.86
CA GLY A 213 -13.36 3.03 32.74
C GLY A 213 -12.19 2.65 31.83
N GLY A 214 -12.51 2.09 30.67
CA GLY A 214 -11.64 2.02 29.50
C GLY A 214 -12.45 2.49 28.28
N VAL A 215 -11.88 3.37 27.47
CA VAL A 215 -12.53 3.89 26.25
C VAL A 215 -12.64 2.74 25.25
N SER A 216 -13.83 2.13 25.15
CA SER A 216 -14.15 1.07 24.19
C SER A 216 -14.41 1.69 22.82
N LEU A 217 -13.44 1.58 21.91
CA LEU A 217 -13.62 1.82 20.48
C LEU A 217 -14.38 0.61 19.87
N SER A 218 -15.67 0.48 20.18
CA SER A 218 -16.53 -0.56 19.61
C SER A 218 -17.60 0.05 18.69
N SER A 219 -17.17 0.57 17.53
CA SER A 219 -18.05 0.69 16.38
C SER A 219 -17.90 -0.58 15.56
N SER A 220 -18.86 -1.51 15.65
CA SER A 220 -18.85 -2.76 14.90
C SER A 220 -19.13 -2.47 13.43
N ALA A 221 -18.09 -2.22 12.65
CA ALA A 221 -18.21 -2.11 11.21
C ALA A 221 -18.73 -3.43 10.63
N PRO A 222 -19.75 -3.41 9.75
CA PRO A 222 -20.14 -4.58 8.97
C PRO A 222 -18.97 -4.96 8.06
N GLY A 223 -18.45 -6.16 8.24
CA GLY A 223 -17.36 -6.72 7.45
C GLY A 223 -17.35 -8.24 7.59
N PRO A 224 -16.64 -8.96 6.72
CA PRO A 224 -16.49 -10.40 6.81
C PRO A 224 -15.98 -10.82 8.19
N SER A 225 -16.41 -11.99 8.64
CA SER A 225 -15.94 -12.60 9.88
C SER A 225 -14.47 -13.05 9.80
N VAL A 226 -13.89 -13.05 8.59
CA VAL A 226 -12.56 -13.54 8.30
C VAL A 226 -11.89 -12.65 7.24
N THR A 227 -10.61 -12.34 7.43
CA THR A 227 -9.72 -11.82 6.37
C THR A 227 -8.74 -12.91 5.96
N ARG A 228 -8.62 -13.16 4.65
CA ARG A 228 -7.59 -14.04 4.07
C ARG A 228 -6.34 -13.21 3.79
N PHE A 229 -5.27 -13.49 4.52
CA PHE A 229 -3.99 -12.83 4.36
C PHE A 229 -3.07 -13.66 3.45
N LEU A 230 -2.42 -12.99 2.51
CA LEU A 230 -1.36 -13.57 1.69
C LEU A 230 -0.22 -12.57 1.53
N ALA A 231 0.99 -13.01 1.87
CA ALA A 231 2.22 -12.32 1.54
C ALA A 231 2.95 -13.03 0.40
N LEU A 232 3.61 -12.24 -0.45
CA LEU A 232 4.40 -12.74 -1.57
C LEU A 232 5.90 -12.43 -1.40
N ASP A 233 6.72 -13.24 -2.07
CA ASP A 233 8.17 -13.05 -2.12
C ASP A 233 8.56 -11.97 -3.16
N LYS A 234 9.85 -11.62 -3.21
CA LYS A 234 10.42 -10.68 -4.19
C LYS A 234 10.46 -11.31 -5.58
N CYS A 235 10.26 -10.49 -6.62
CA CYS A 235 10.31 -10.88 -8.03
C CYS A 235 11.72 -11.30 -8.48
N LEU A 236 12.16 -12.47 -8.03
CA LEU A 236 13.45 -13.09 -8.33
C LEU A 236 13.24 -14.52 -8.87
N PRO A 237 14.18 -15.05 -9.66
CA PRO A 237 14.11 -16.42 -10.15
C PRO A 237 13.91 -17.44 -9.02
N GLY A 238 13.00 -18.39 -9.21
CA GLY A 238 12.73 -19.47 -8.25
C GLY A 238 11.97 -19.04 -6.98
N ARG A 239 11.53 -17.78 -6.86
CA ARG A 239 10.78 -17.28 -5.71
C ARG A 239 9.27 -17.30 -5.94
N GLN A 240 8.51 -17.39 -4.84
CA GLN A 240 7.04 -17.42 -4.87
C GLN A 240 6.46 -15.99 -4.82
N PHE A 241 6.70 -15.21 -5.87
CA PHE A 241 6.35 -13.78 -5.94
C PHE A 241 5.03 -13.47 -6.66
N LEU A 242 4.39 -14.47 -7.29
CA LEU A 242 3.17 -14.30 -8.06
C LEU A 242 2.10 -15.28 -7.56
N GLN A 243 0.88 -14.77 -7.39
CA GLN A 243 -0.31 -15.56 -7.12
C GLN A 243 -1.44 -15.03 -7.99
N VAL A 244 -2.19 -15.94 -8.62
CA VAL A 244 -3.47 -15.65 -9.26
C VAL A 244 -4.57 -16.00 -8.26
N VAL A 245 -5.53 -15.09 -8.10
CA VAL A 245 -6.68 -15.25 -7.18
C VAL A 245 -7.93 -14.99 -7.98
N ASP A 246 -8.88 -15.91 -7.92
CA ASP A 246 -10.18 -15.79 -8.56
C ASP A 246 -11.21 -15.20 -7.59
N PHE A 247 -12.06 -14.32 -8.10
CA PHE A 247 -13.13 -13.67 -7.35
C PHE A 247 -14.49 -14.01 -7.99
N PRO A 248 -15.01 -15.24 -7.81
CA PRO A 248 -16.16 -15.74 -8.56
C PRO A 248 -17.46 -14.97 -8.28
N ASP A 249 -17.58 -14.42 -7.07
CA ASP A 249 -18.76 -13.66 -6.64
C ASP A 249 -18.82 -12.25 -7.25
N ILE A 250 -17.77 -11.83 -7.98
CA ILE A 250 -17.65 -10.50 -8.56
C ILE A 250 -17.78 -10.60 -10.06
N SER A 251 -19.02 -10.44 -10.53
CA SER A 251 -19.31 -10.38 -11.96
C SER A 251 -19.08 -8.95 -12.48
N PRO A 252 -18.16 -8.71 -13.42
CA PRO A 252 -18.12 -7.44 -14.13
C PRO A 252 -19.46 -7.22 -14.84
N SER A 253 -19.91 -5.97 -14.93
CA SER A 253 -21.09 -5.61 -15.72
C SER A 253 -20.93 -6.17 -17.14
N GLN A 254 -21.85 -7.06 -17.54
CA GLN A 254 -21.73 -7.85 -18.77
C GLN A 254 -21.34 -7.00 -19.99
N GLY A 255 -20.22 -7.33 -20.63
CA GLY A 255 -19.88 -6.89 -21.99
C GLY A 255 -18.70 -5.92 -22.13
N ASP A 256 -18.35 -5.15 -21.09
CA ASP A 256 -17.28 -4.15 -21.17
C ASP A 256 -16.06 -4.54 -20.32
N ALA A 257 -14.87 -4.17 -20.81
CA ALA A 257 -13.63 -4.33 -20.05
C ALA A 257 -13.71 -3.50 -18.75
N PRO A 258 -13.26 -4.05 -17.60
CA PRO A 258 -13.31 -3.34 -16.33
C PRO A 258 -12.48 -2.05 -16.42
N VAL A 259 -13.09 -0.94 -16.00
CA VAL A 259 -12.43 0.36 -15.91
C VAL A 259 -12.12 0.70 -14.45
N LEU A 260 -11.13 1.55 -14.26
CA LEU A 260 -10.78 2.06 -12.94
C LEU A 260 -11.71 3.21 -12.58
N GLU A 261 -12.27 3.17 -11.39
CA GLU A 261 -13.21 4.18 -10.89
C GLU A 261 -12.80 4.71 -9.52
N TYR A 262 -13.10 5.97 -9.26
CA TYR A 262 -13.00 6.55 -7.93
C TYR A 262 -14.03 5.93 -6.98
N ASP A 263 -13.62 5.66 -5.74
CA ASP A 263 -14.52 5.29 -4.66
C ASP A 263 -15.15 6.55 -4.02
N PRO A 264 -16.49 6.72 -4.07
CA PRO A 264 -17.14 7.94 -3.55
C PRO A 264 -16.91 8.16 -2.04
N GLN A 265 -16.84 7.11 -1.24
CA GLN A 265 -16.56 7.21 0.19
C GLN A 265 -15.12 7.68 0.43
N TRP A 266 -14.15 7.18 -0.33
CA TRP A 266 -12.78 7.62 -0.24
C TRP A 266 -12.58 9.06 -0.72
N LEU A 267 -13.26 9.48 -1.78
CA LEU A 267 -13.28 10.88 -2.20
C LEU A 267 -13.87 11.77 -1.10
N ALA A 268 -14.93 11.33 -0.42
CA ALA A 268 -15.53 12.04 0.70
C ALA A 268 -14.58 12.18 1.89
N VAL A 269 -13.93 11.07 2.29
CA VAL A 269 -12.89 11.06 3.33
C VAL A 269 -11.75 12.00 2.93
N THR A 270 -11.26 11.91 1.71
CA THR A 270 -10.19 12.77 1.20
C THR A 270 -10.56 14.24 1.30
N ARG A 271 -11.78 14.60 0.87
CA ARG A 271 -12.28 15.97 0.96
C ARG A 271 -12.46 16.45 2.41
N ALA A 272 -12.98 15.59 3.29
CA ALA A 272 -13.21 15.92 4.70
C ALA A 272 -11.88 16.10 5.47
N TYR A 273 -10.87 15.30 5.14
CA TYR A 273 -9.58 15.31 5.81
C TYR A 273 -8.57 16.29 5.21
N ALA A 274 -8.84 16.88 4.05
CA ALA A 274 -7.92 17.80 3.36
C ALA A 274 -7.44 18.99 4.23
N PRO A 275 -8.30 19.65 5.06
CA PRO A 275 -7.85 20.73 5.94
C PRO A 275 -6.86 20.30 7.02
N TYR A 276 -6.74 19.01 7.28
CA TYR A 276 -5.91 18.43 8.35
C TYR A 276 -4.65 17.75 7.84
N LEU A 277 -4.36 17.82 6.52
CA LEU A 277 -3.15 17.24 5.93
C LEU A 277 -1.88 17.84 6.59
N PRO A 278 -1.13 17.06 7.39
CA PRO A 278 -0.01 17.58 8.14
C PRO A 278 1.23 17.63 7.24
N LEU A 279 1.61 18.83 6.82
CA LEU A 279 2.73 19.06 5.90
C LEU A 279 4.01 19.55 6.61
N THR A 280 4.09 19.35 7.93
CA THR A 280 5.21 19.76 8.78
C THR A 280 5.58 18.62 9.73
N HIS A 281 6.59 18.80 10.59
CA HIS A 281 6.88 17.81 11.63
C HIS A 281 5.75 17.66 12.66
N ALA A 282 4.83 18.62 12.76
CA ALA A 282 3.65 18.45 13.58
C ALA A 282 2.67 17.47 12.93
N GLY A 283 2.17 16.53 13.72
CA GLY A 283 1.09 15.62 13.32
C GLY A 283 -0.23 16.34 13.05
N ALA A 284 -1.20 15.59 12.53
CA ALA A 284 -2.54 16.13 12.28
C ALA A 284 -3.27 16.44 13.59
N PHE A 285 -3.99 17.56 13.62
CA PHE A 285 -4.85 17.94 14.75
C PHE A 285 -6.32 17.87 14.32
N TYR A 286 -7.05 16.90 14.83
CA TYR A 286 -8.46 16.70 14.52
C TYR A 286 -9.37 17.41 15.55
N PRO A 287 -10.58 17.83 15.14
CA PRO A 287 -11.54 18.41 16.06
C PRO A 287 -11.98 17.39 17.13
N PRO A 288 -12.36 17.85 18.35
CA PRO A 288 -12.98 16.99 19.34
C PRO A 288 -14.24 16.32 18.76
N GLY A 289 -14.33 14.99 18.86
CA GLY A 289 -15.43 14.21 18.26
C GLY A 289 -15.14 13.67 16.85
N GLY A 290 -13.96 13.95 16.28
CA GLY A 290 -13.54 13.41 14.98
C GLY A 290 -14.04 14.23 13.79
N VAL A 291 -13.62 13.82 12.59
CA VAL A 291 -13.94 14.52 11.33
C VAL A 291 -15.25 13.97 10.76
N SER A 292 -16.23 14.85 10.52
CA SER A 292 -17.51 14.46 9.92
C SER A 292 -17.39 14.28 8.41
N VAL A 293 -17.58 13.06 7.92
CA VAL A 293 -17.43 12.72 6.50
C VAL A 293 -18.77 12.73 5.75
N GLN A 294 -19.90 12.53 6.44
CA GLN A 294 -21.23 12.39 5.80
C GLN A 294 -21.61 13.56 4.88
N PRO A 295 -21.44 14.85 5.25
CA PRO A 295 -21.75 15.95 4.35
C PRO A 295 -20.88 15.96 3.09
N HIS A 296 -19.64 15.46 3.19
CA HIS A 296 -18.73 15.35 2.05
C HIS A 296 -19.15 14.19 1.12
N LEU A 297 -19.73 13.12 1.66
CA LEU A 297 -20.24 12.00 0.87
C LEU A 297 -21.42 12.41 0.00
N GLU A 298 -22.38 13.14 0.56
CA GLU A 298 -23.51 13.69 -0.20
C GLU A 298 -23.03 14.63 -1.31
N TRP A 299 -22.10 15.53 -0.98
CA TRP A 299 -21.50 16.44 -1.95
C TRP A 299 -20.76 15.69 -3.08
N VAL A 300 -19.91 14.71 -2.74
CA VAL A 300 -19.16 13.94 -3.74
C VAL A 300 -20.09 13.15 -4.64
N THR A 301 -21.12 12.52 -4.07
CA THR A 301 -22.10 11.75 -4.85
C THR A 301 -22.80 12.64 -5.87
N GLN A 302 -23.21 13.84 -5.47
CA GLN A 302 -23.78 14.84 -6.38
C GLN A 302 -22.75 15.33 -7.41
N ARG A 303 -21.50 15.55 -7.00
CA ARG A 303 -20.43 16.02 -7.89
C ARG A 303 -20.12 15.00 -8.99
N LEU A 304 -20.06 13.71 -8.64
CA LEU A 304 -19.81 12.61 -9.57
C LEU A 304 -20.98 12.40 -10.54
N SER A 305 -22.24 12.54 -10.10
CA SER A 305 -23.39 12.42 -11.01
C SER A 305 -23.47 13.51 -12.08
N GLN A 306 -22.76 14.62 -11.86
CA GLN A 306 -22.62 15.72 -12.82
C GLN A 306 -21.39 15.57 -13.73
N GLN A 307 -20.48 14.63 -13.44
CA GLN A 307 -19.34 14.37 -14.32
C GLN A 307 -19.80 13.60 -15.56
N PRO A 308 -19.29 13.96 -16.76
CA PRO A 308 -19.67 13.26 -17.99
C PRO A 308 -19.32 11.76 -17.95
N ASN A 309 -18.27 11.40 -17.21
CA ASN A 309 -17.78 10.03 -17.08
C ASN A 309 -18.07 9.43 -15.69
N GLY A 310 -18.96 10.05 -14.90
CA GLY A 310 -19.30 9.57 -13.56
C GLY A 310 -18.09 9.42 -12.64
N SER A 311 -17.89 8.20 -12.11
CA SER A 311 -16.77 7.81 -11.25
C SER A 311 -15.52 7.34 -12.01
N VAL A 312 -15.55 7.20 -13.33
CA VAL A 312 -14.41 6.66 -14.10
C VAL A 312 -13.19 7.57 -13.97
N ILE A 313 -12.05 6.97 -13.59
CA ILE A 313 -10.76 7.67 -13.50
C ILE A 313 -10.28 7.99 -14.93
N PRO A 314 -10.01 9.27 -15.27
CA PRO A 314 -9.51 9.63 -16.59
C PRO A 314 -8.17 8.98 -16.89
N THR A 315 -7.98 8.45 -18.10
CA THR A 315 -6.68 7.96 -18.59
C THR A 315 -5.82 9.13 -19.08
N ASN A 316 -5.33 9.94 -18.14
CA ASN A 316 -4.68 11.24 -18.40
C ASN A 316 -3.19 11.27 -18.01
N PHE A 317 -2.48 10.15 -18.13
CA PHE A 317 -1.04 10.10 -17.88
C PHE A 317 -0.30 11.17 -18.69
N THR A 318 0.54 11.95 -18.01
CA THR A 318 1.42 12.94 -18.63
C THR A 318 2.80 12.84 -17.98
N PRO A 319 3.89 12.68 -18.77
CA PRO A 319 5.24 12.74 -18.24
C PRO A 319 5.51 14.11 -17.61
N THR A 320 5.86 14.14 -16.33
CA THR A 320 6.23 15.36 -15.59
C THR A 320 7.74 15.56 -15.45
N ALA A 321 8.53 14.57 -15.85
CA ALA A 321 9.99 14.60 -15.83
C ALA A 321 10.56 13.87 -17.07
N PRO A 322 11.81 14.14 -17.46
CA PRO A 322 12.48 13.33 -18.46
C PRO A 322 12.60 11.86 -18.01
N PRO A 323 12.41 10.88 -18.90
CA PRO A 323 12.66 9.47 -18.57
C PRO A 323 14.12 9.24 -18.21
N HIS A 324 14.37 8.26 -17.35
CA HIS A 324 15.73 7.79 -17.09
C HIS A 324 16.36 7.26 -18.39
N ASP A 325 17.61 7.63 -18.63
CA ASP A 325 18.39 7.22 -19.79
C ASP A 325 19.65 6.50 -19.28
N PRO A 326 19.75 5.17 -19.46
CA PRO A 326 20.89 4.40 -18.97
C PRO A 326 22.20 4.75 -19.69
N ASP A 327 22.14 5.31 -20.89
CA ASP A 327 23.32 5.66 -21.70
C ASP A 327 23.88 7.04 -21.32
N ARG A 328 23.10 7.87 -20.63
CA ARG A 328 23.58 9.11 -20.03
C ARG A 328 24.19 8.81 -18.67
N LEU A 329 25.53 8.87 -18.60
CA LEU A 329 26.26 9.03 -17.33
C LEU A 329 25.61 10.14 -16.53
N HIS A 330 25.36 9.90 -15.23
CA HIS A 330 24.64 10.78 -14.29
C HIS A 330 25.07 12.25 -14.36
N ALA A 331 24.59 12.98 -15.37
CA ALA A 331 24.67 14.42 -15.41
C ALA A 331 23.77 14.89 -14.29
N ARG A 332 24.34 15.64 -13.34
CA ARG A 332 23.63 16.23 -12.22
C ARG A 332 22.46 17.03 -12.79
N ALA A 333 21.26 16.45 -12.75
CA ALA A 333 20.08 17.09 -13.29
C ALA A 333 19.93 18.43 -12.57
N PRO A 334 19.64 19.53 -13.30
CA PRO A 334 19.37 20.79 -12.64
C PRO A 334 18.25 20.56 -11.62
N THR A 335 18.51 20.94 -10.37
CA THR A 335 17.57 20.88 -9.25
C THR A 335 16.47 21.91 -9.47
N THR A 336 15.61 21.69 -10.46
CA THR A 336 14.39 22.47 -10.59
C THR A 336 13.37 21.85 -9.68
N SER A 337 13.20 22.44 -8.49
CA SER A 337 11.96 22.29 -7.74
C SER A 337 10.84 22.73 -8.66
N SER A 338 10.12 21.78 -9.27
CA SER A 338 8.93 22.12 -10.03
C SER A 338 7.93 22.71 -9.05
N THR A 339 7.67 24.01 -9.18
CA THR A 339 6.54 24.67 -8.53
C THR A 339 5.21 24.31 -9.19
N VAL A 340 5.27 23.48 -10.25
CA VAL A 340 4.12 23.05 -11.03
C VAL A 340 3.65 21.71 -10.48
N LEU A 341 2.39 21.70 -10.05
CA LEU A 341 1.71 20.50 -9.59
C LEU A 341 1.56 19.50 -10.74
N ASN A 342 1.63 18.21 -10.44
CA ASN A 342 1.29 17.18 -11.41
C ASN A 342 -0.12 17.43 -12.00
N PRO A 343 -0.31 17.43 -13.34
CA PRO A 343 -1.61 17.71 -13.96
C PRO A 343 -2.74 16.77 -13.51
N GLN A 344 -2.41 15.51 -13.19
CA GLN A 344 -3.39 14.54 -12.68
C GLN A 344 -3.83 14.93 -11.27
N THR A 345 -2.88 15.30 -10.41
CA THR A 345 -3.16 15.80 -9.06
C THR A 345 -3.95 17.10 -9.10
N ALA A 346 -3.62 18.03 -10.00
CA ALA A 346 -4.40 19.25 -10.20
C ALA A 346 -5.86 18.93 -10.58
N THR A 347 -6.06 18.04 -11.55
CA THR A 347 -7.40 17.58 -11.98
C THR A 347 -8.17 16.92 -10.83
N PHE A 348 -7.49 16.12 -10.01
CA PHE A 348 -8.09 15.48 -8.84
C PHE A 348 -8.53 16.50 -7.77
N LEU A 349 -7.70 17.52 -7.51
CA LEU A 349 -8.06 18.60 -6.59
C LEU A 349 -9.25 19.43 -7.12
N ASP A 350 -9.30 19.70 -8.43
CA ASP A 350 -10.42 20.40 -9.09
C ASP A 350 -11.72 19.59 -9.01
N LEU A 351 -11.64 18.25 -9.11
CA LEU A 351 -12.79 17.37 -8.92
C LEU A 351 -13.42 17.55 -7.53
N LEU A 352 -12.57 17.64 -6.49
CA LEU A 352 -12.98 17.73 -5.08
C LEU A 352 -13.19 19.15 -4.56
N ASP A 353 -12.98 20.17 -5.40
CA ASP A 353 -13.01 21.59 -5.02
C ASP A 353 -12.03 21.89 -3.87
N LEU A 354 -10.80 21.38 -4.01
CA LEU A 354 -9.72 21.55 -3.05
C LEU A 354 -8.65 22.53 -3.59
N PRO A 355 -8.11 23.42 -2.75
CA PRO A 355 -7.14 24.40 -3.22
C PRO A 355 -5.79 23.75 -3.53
N HIS A 356 -5.21 24.08 -4.68
CA HIS A 356 -3.88 23.57 -5.12
C HIS A 356 -2.76 24.00 -4.16
N SER A 357 -2.92 25.15 -3.51
CA SER A 357 -1.97 25.69 -2.53
C SER A 357 -1.78 24.79 -1.30
N THR A 358 -2.74 23.92 -1.01
CA THR A 358 -2.61 22.91 0.05
C THR A 358 -1.39 22.02 -0.19
N PHE A 359 -1.08 21.69 -1.45
CA PHE A 359 0.01 20.76 -1.79
C PHE A 359 1.28 21.48 -2.29
N LEU A 360 1.13 22.69 -2.83
CA LEU A 360 2.24 23.48 -3.38
C LEU A 360 3.10 24.23 -2.33
N ARG A 361 2.74 24.21 -1.04
CA ARG A 361 3.44 25.02 -0.02
C ARG A 361 4.82 24.46 0.35
N GLY A 362 5.82 24.99 -0.35
CA GLY A 362 7.21 25.17 0.11
C GLY A 362 7.46 26.52 0.80
N GLY A 363 6.56 26.98 1.67
CA GLY A 363 6.69 28.27 2.37
C GLY A 363 6.01 28.27 3.76
N ALA A 364 6.64 28.98 4.71
CA ALA A 364 6.37 29.04 6.15
C ALA A 364 4.89 28.98 6.59
N PRO A 365 4.61 28.47 7.82
CA PRO A 365 3.25 28.38 8.34
C PRO A 365 2.57 29.76 8.39
N SER A 366 1.33 29.83 7.91
CA SER A 366 0.44 30.94 8.23
C SER A 366 0.05 30.84 9.71
N PRO A 367 -0.14 31.98 10.41
CA PRO A 367 -0.41 31.97 11.84
C PRO A 367 -1.72 31.24 12.12
N SER A 368 -1.64 30.21 12.97
CA SER A 368 -2.81 29.55 13.55
C SER A 368 -3.69 30.58 14.26
N PRO A 369 -5.03 30.45 14.23
CA PRO A 369 -5.89 31.24 15.13
C PRO A 369 -5.49 30.95 16.59
N ALA A 370 -5.42 32.02 17.39
CA ALA A 370 -4.87 32.00 18.74
C ALA A 370 -5.49 30.91 19.63
N LEU A 371 -4.64 30.05 20.19
CA LEU A 371 -4.99 29.06 21.22
C LEU A 371 -5.32 29.78 22.55
N PRO A 372 -6.31 29.32 23.33
CA PRO A 372 -6.44 29.70 24.73
C PRO A 372 -5.30 29.08 25.57
N PRO A 373 -4.94 29.68 26.73
CA PRO A 373 -3.78 29.26 27.51
C PRO A 373 -3.92 27.83 28.05
N ALA A 374 -2.84 27.06 27.91
CA ALA A 374 -2.74 25.66 28.29
C ALA A 374 -2.95 25.43 29.80
N ALA A 375 -3.79 24.44 30.13
CA ALA A 375 -3.71 23.76 31.41
C ALA A 375 -2.53 22.76 31.36
N SER A 376 -1.77 22.69 32.45
CA SER A 376 -0.51 21.96 32.57
C SER A 376 -0.60 20.50 32.08
N PRO A 377 0.40 19.98 31.33
CA PRO A 377 0.40 18.61 30.87
C PRO A 377 0.69 17.66 32.05
N SER A 378 -0.11 16.60 32.13
CA SER A 378 0.22 15.41 32.91
C SER A 378 1.42 14.73 32.28
N THR A 379 2.47 14.54 33.08
CA THR A 379 3.69 13.84 32.72
C THR A 379 3.38 12.36 32.48
N TRP A 380 3.21 11.96 31.22
CA TRP A 380 3.36 10.57 30.81
C TRP A 380 4.81 10.35 30.38
N ASN A 381 5.46 9.40 31.04
CA ASN A 381 6.89 9.13 30.91
C ASN A 381 7.17 8.39 29.59
N SER A 382 8.03 8.96 28.75
CA SER A 382 8.39 8.48 27.41
C SER A 382 9.23 7.19 27.39
N ASP A 383 9.59 6.65 28.55
CA ASP A 383 10.59 5.58 28.71
C ASP A 383 10.04 4.15 28.49
N SER A 384 8.86 3.99 27.89
CA SER A 384 8.26 2.66 27.66
C SER A 384 8.39 2.13 26.22
N CYS A 385 9.05 2.85 25.32
CA CYS A 385 9.41 2.32 24.01
C CYS A 385 10.82 1.72 24.08
N PRO A 386 11.00 0.40 23.89
CA PRO A 386 12.34 -0.14 23.68
C PRO A 386 12.94 0.47 22.41
N PRO A 387 14.27 0.67 22.36
CA PRO A 387 14.94 1.16 21.16
C PRO A 387 14.67 0.20 19.98
N ASP A 388 14.15 0.75 18.88
CA ASP A 388 13.92 0.02 17.63
C ASP A 388 15.27 -0.31 16.98
N THR A 389 15.78 -1.53 17.22
CA THR A 389 16.83 -2.14 16.40
C THR A 389 16.19 -2.82 15.19
N PHE A 390 15.51 -2.05 14.35
CA PHE A 390 15.12 -2.55 13.03
C PHE A 390 16.34 -2.45 12.13
N GLU A 391 17.04 -3.57 11.94
CA GLU A 391 17.91 -3.72 10.79
C GLU A 391 17.01 -3.99 9.58
N ASP A 392 17.09 -3.10 8.59
CA ASP A 392 16.42 -3.30 7.30
C ASP A 392 16.86 -4.68 6.77
N PRO A 393 15.95 -5.59 6.39
CA PRO A 393 16.33 -6.91 5.89
C PRO A 393 17.20 -6.85 4.61
N ASP A 394 17.29 -5.69 3.93
CA ASP A 394 18.26 -5.45 2.86
C ASP A 394 19.65 -4.97 3.36
N SER A 395 19.83 -4.77 4.68
CA SER A 395 21.13 -4.50 5.34
C SER A 395 21.90 -5.77 5.71
N ILE A 396 21.24 -6.94 5.66
CA ILE A 396 21.90 -8.23 5.80
C ILE A 396 22.41 -8.62 4.41
N PRO A 397 23.74 -8.78 4.20
CA PRO A 397 24.25 -9.19 2.90
C PRO A 397 23.64 -10.53 2.51
N ALA A 398 23.08 -10.59 1.31
CA ALA A 398 22.77 -11.84 0.65
C ALA A 398 24.07 -12.64 0.47
N ASP A 399 23.98 -13.94 0.72
CA ASP A 399 24.92 -14.99 0.35
C ASP A 399 26.08 -15.24 1.34
N GLY A 400 25.84 -16.23 2.20
CA GLY A 400 26.86 -17.02 2.89
C GLY A 400 26.59 -18.50 2.64
N ASP A 401 26.50 -18.91 1.38
CA ASP A 401 26.52 -20.32 1.00
C ASP A 401 27.98 -20.81 1.07
N GLY A 402 28.31 -21.41 2.20
CA GLY A 402 29.58 -22.10 2.41
C GLY A 402 29.53 -23.50 1.81
N ASP A 403 29.94 -23.62 0.54
CA ASP A 403 30.52 -24.85 0.02
C ASP A 403 32.04 -24.75 0.13
N GLY A 404 32.65 -25.70 0.83
CA GLY A 404 34.09 -25.82 0.94
C GLY A 404 34.70 -26.42 -0.32
N ASP A 405 35.84 -25.87 -0.75
CA ASP A 405 37.04 -26.68 -0.99
C ASP A 405 38.31 -25.84 -1.21
N ALA A 406 39.38 -26.35 -0.60
CA ALA A 406 40.81 -26.28 -0.94
C ALA A 406 41.51 -24.93 -1.29
N GLN A 407 42.35 -24.50 -0.33
CA GLN A 407 43.78 -24.12 -0.45
C GLN A 407 44.29 -23.44 -1.74
N ASP A 408 44.75 -22.18 -1.61
CA ASP A 408 46.13 -21.80 -1.98
C ASP A 408 46.57 -20.50 -1.28
N GLU A 409 47.84 -20.44 -0.89
CA GLU A 409 48.47 -19.46 0.00
C GLU A 409 49.16 -18.30 -0.75
N GLY A 410 48.63 -17.08 -0.60
CA GLY A 410 49.36 -15.79 -0.53
C GLY A 410 50.06 -15.21 -1.78
N PRO A 411 50.70 -14.01 -1.69
CA PRO A 411 50.49 -12.92 -0.72
C PRO A 411 50.31 -11.50 -1.34
N ARG A 412 49.85 -10.60 -0.47
CA ARG A 412 49.79 -9.12 -0.48
C ARG A 412 50.73 -8.31 -1.41
N GLY A 413 50.19 -7.21 -1.97
CA GLY A 413 50.88 -5.98 -2.39
C GLY A 413 49.96 -5.06 -3.22
N SER A 414 49.45 -3.94 -2.72
CA SER A 414 50.01 -2.57 -2.71
C SER A 414 50.23 -1.88 -4.08
N TYR A 415 49.44 -0.81 -4.30
CA TYR A 415 49.78 0.46 -4.99
C TYR A 415 49.97 0.57 -6.53
N TRP A 416 49.59 1.77 -7.03
CA TRP A 416 49.78 2.44 -8.34
C TRP A 416 48.73 2.12 -9.43
N GLN A 417 47.89 3.05 -9.91
CA GLN A 417 48.09 4.35 -10.60
C GLN A 417 48.31 4.22 -12.12
N ASN A 418 47.37 4.83 -12.87
CA ASN A 418 47.39 5.34 -14.25
C ASN A 418 48.16 4.59 -15.35
N GLY A 419 47.45 4.28 -16.45
CA GLY A 419 48.06 3.98 -17.74
C GLY A 419 47.05 3.81 -18.86
N HIS A 420 46.95 4.82 -19.72
CA HIS A 420 46.22 4.82 -20.99
C HIS A 420 46.75 3.78 -21.99
N GLY A 421 45.86 3.25 -22.82
CA GLY A 421 46.09 3.09 -24.27
C GLY A 421 46.19 1.66 -24.78
N GLY A 422 45.39 1.36 -25.81
CA GLY A 422 45.63 0.19 -26.67
C GLY A 422 44.36 -0.37 -27.29
N LYS A 423 44.05 0.05 -28.52
CA LYS A 423 43.09 -0.57 -29.43
C LYS A 423 43.53 -1.99 -29.80
N GLY A 424 42.56 -2.89 -30.01
CA GLY A 424 42.74 -4.15 -30.71
C GLY A 424 41.37 -4.70 -31.09
N ASP A 425 40.99 -4.49 -32.35
CA ASP A 425 39.89 -5.17 -33.03
C ASP A 425 40.23 -6.65 -33.19
N GLU A 426 39.26 -7.55 -32.99
CA GLU A 426 39.15 -8.75 -33.82
C GLU A 426 37.74 -9.35 -33.76
N GLN A 427 37.21 -9.63 -34.95
CA GLN A 427 35.96 -10.31 -35.26
C GLN A 427 36.09 -11.82 -35.03
N GLY A 428 34.98 -12.51 -34.78
CA GLY A 428 34.94 -13.97 -34.78
C GLY A 428 33.58 -14.56 -34.40
N ASP A 429 32.70 -14.61 -35.39
CA ASP A 429 31.78 -15.70 -35.78
C ASP A 429 30.91 -16.47 -34.77
N GLU A 430 29.63 -16.50 -35.15
CA GLU A 430 28.59 -17.54 -35.03
C GLU A 430 29.00 -18.92 -34.46
N GLU A 431 28.20 -19.43 -33.50
CA GLU A 431 27.50 -20.69 -33.76
C GLU A 431 26.25 -20.85 -32.88
N THR A 432 25.16 -21.21 -33.55
CA THR A 432 23.87 -21.57 -33.00
C THR A 432 23.89 -23.01 -32.50
N ARG A 433 23.39 -23.27 -31.28
CA ARG A 433 22.85 -24.61 -30.94
C ARG A 433 21.55 -24.52 -30.17
N ASN A 434 20.50 -24.67 -30.96
CA ASN A 434 19.19 -25.16 -30.63
C ASN A 434 19.30 -26.56 -29.99
N ASN A 435 18.60 -26.80 -28.87
CA ASN A 435 18.13 -28.14 -28.50
C ASN A 435 16.96 -28.00 -27.53
N GLY A 436 15.75 -28.16 -28.08
CA GLY A 436 14.56 -28.47 -27.30
C GLY A 436 14.62 -29.90 -26.78
N ALA A 437 14.14 -30.10 -25.56
CA ALA A 437 13.70 -31.39 -25.06
C ALA A 437 12.40 -31.21 -24.29
N HIS A 438 11.36 -31.84 -24.82
CA HIS A 438 10.04 -32.00 -24.23
C HIS A 438 10.07 -33.02 -23.06
N ALA A 439 9.13 -32.79 -22.14
CA ALA A 439 8.44 -33.76 -21.28
C ALA A 439 9.17 -34.29 -20.02
N CYS A 440 8.64 -33.95 -18.85
CA CYS A 440 7.61 -34.76 -18.16
C CYS A 440 7.03 -33.97 -16.98
N LYS A 441 5.69 -33.86 -16.94
CA LYS A 441 4.94 -33.29 -15.82
C LYS A 441 5.08 -34.20 -14.59
N ALA A 442 5.63 -33.67 -13.51
CA ALA A 442 5.38 -34.16 -12.16
C ALA A 442 4.38 -33.20 -11.50
N ALA A 443 3.28 -33.75 -10.96
CA ALA A 443 2.30 -32.99 -10.20
C ALA A 443 2.92 -32.43 -8.92
N ASP A 444 2.64 -31.17 -8.60
CA ASP A 444 3.08 -30.49 -7.38
C ASP A 444 2.16 -30.88 -6.21
N PRO A 445 2.69 -31.41 -5.09
CA PRO A 445 1.88 -31.80 -3.94
C PRO A 445 1.27 -30.64 -3.12
N ASN A 446 1.32 -29.38 -3.60
CA ASN A 446 0.75 -28.20 -2.92
C ASN A 446 -0.43 -27.53 -3.63
N GLU A 447 -1.06 -28.19 -4.61
CA GLU A 447 -2.32 -27.74 -5.19
C GLU A 447 -3.46 -28.03 -4.19
N ILE A 448 -3.95 -27.00 -3.51
CA ILE A 448 -5.12 -27.12 -2.63
C ILE A 448 -6.36 -26.82 -3.47
N ASP A 449 -7.11 -27.89 -3.76
CA ASP A 449 -8.46 -27.87 -4.30
C ASP A 449 -9.42 -27.22 -3.28
N LEU A 450 -10.03 -26.10 -3.66
CA LEU A 450 -11.11 -25.47 -2.90
C LEU A 450 -12.42 -26.09 -3.37
N GLY A 451 -12.70 -27.29 -2.83
CA GLY A 451 -13.73 -28.19 -3.34
C GLY A 451 -15.12 -27.58 -3.51
N ASP A 452 -15.78 -28.05 -4.58
CA ASP A 452 -17.22 -28.05 -4.78
C ASP A 452 -17.90 -28.91 -3.68
N ASP A 453 -19.02 -28.42 -3.14
CA ASP A 453 -19.95 -29.23 -2.34
C ASP A 453 -20.77 -30.15 -3.27
N PRO A 454 -20.69 -31.50 -3.15
CA PRO A 454 -21.74 -32.38 -3.61
C PRO A 454 -22.66 -32.70 -2.43
N ASP A 455 -23.97 -32.54 -2.63
CA ASP A 455 -24.99 -33.53 -2.27
C ASP A 455 -26.36 -32.82 -2.24
N GLY A 456 -27.04 -32.88 -3.38
CA GLY A 456 -28.49 -33.08 -3.35
C GLY A 456 -28.74 -34.57 -3.44
N GLU A 457 -29.59 -35.12 -2.57
CA GLU A 457 -30.73 -35.93 -3.00
C GLU A 457 -31.71 -36.23 -1.84
N ASP A 458 -32.97 -36.35 -2.27
CA ASP A 458 -34.21 -36.76 -1.60
C ASP A 458 -34.09 -37.92 -0.60
N ASP A 459 -34.93 -37.89 0.45
CA ASP A 459 -36.04 -38.87 0.55
C ASP A 459 -37.03 -38.56 1.69
N SER A 460 -38.31 -38.83 1.38
CA SER A 460 -39.56 -38.90 2.19
C SER A 460 -40.36 -37.64 2.56
#